data_AF-A0A3E1E6W7-F1
#
_entry.id   AF-A0A3E1E6W7-F1
#
_cell.length_a   1.000
_cell.length_b   1.000
_cell.length_c   1.000
_cell.angle_alpha   90.00
_cell.angle_beta   90.00
_cell.angle_gamma   90.00
#
_symmetry.space_group_name_H-M   'P 1'
#
loop_
_entity.id
_entity.type
_entity.pdbx_description
1 polymer ?
#
loop_
_entity_poly.entity_id
_entity_poly.type
_entity_poly.pdbx_seq_one_letter_code
_entity_poly.pdbx_strand_id
1 'polypeptide(L)' 'ADAKGRFVLKDVPPGTYKVRAWHERFPSQTKTVVVPAAGEVRVDFALGLGDLPKY' A
#
# COMPACT_ATOMS: atom_id res chain seq x y z
N ALA A 1 10.16 5.59 3.88
CA ALA A 1 10.63 4.45 3.05
C ALA A 1 12.10 4.23 3.35
N ASP A 2 12.57 2.99 3.33
CA ASP A 2 14.01 2.76 3.20
C ASP A 2 14.48 3.07 1.77
N ALA A 3 15.79 2.98 1.52
CA ALA A 3 16.38 3.20 0.19
C ALA A 3 15.87 2.22 -0.89
N LYS A 4 15.14 1.17 -0.51
CA LYS A 4 14.55 0.17 -1.42
C LYS A 4 13.04 0.38 -1.60
N GLY A 5 12.48 1.50 -1.12
CA GLY A 5 11.05 1.79 -1.23
C GLY A 5 10.17 0.99 -0.27
N ARG A 6 10.74 0.32 0.75
CA ARG A 6 9.97 -0.44 1.73
C ARG A 6 9.47 0.46 2.86
N PHE A 7 8.24 0.21 3.27
CA PHE A 7 7.58 0.87 4.40
C PHE A 7 7.10 -0.19 5.38
N VAL A 8 7.16 0.12 6.68
CA VAL A 8 6.70 -0.77 7.75
C VAL A 8 5.78 0.02 8.65
N LEU A 9 4.54 -0.44 8.79
CA LEU A 9 3.60 0.03 9.81
C LEU A 9 3.59 -1.03 10.92
N LYS A 10 4.02 -0.66 12.12
CA LYS A 10 4.03 -1.53 13.28
C LYS A 10 2.77 -1.31 14.12
N ASP A 11 2.43 -2.32 14.91
CA ASP A 11 1.36 -2.26 15.92
C ASP A 11 -0.01 -1.86 15.32
N VAL A 12 -0.27 -2.31 14.09
CA VAL A 12 -1.57 -2.09 13.43
C VAL A 12 -2.58 -3.08 14.02
N PRO A 13 -3.70 -2.60 14.58
CA PRO A 13 -4.72 -3.49 15.12
C PRO A 13 -5.32 -4.42 14.06
N PRO A 14 -5.87 -5.57 14.46
CA PRO A 14 -6.51 -6.49 13.53
C PRO A 14 -7.76 -5.85 12.92
N GLY A 15 -7.93 -5.98 11.61
CA GLY A 15 -9.06 -5.37 10.91
C GLY A 15 -8.86 -5.25 9.41
N THR A 16 -9.89 -4.72 8.74
CA THR A 16 -9.88 -4.48 7.29
C THR A 16 -9.62 -3.00 7.01
N TYR A 17 -8.55 -2.72 6.28
CA TYR A 17 -8.09 -1.36 5.99
C TYR A 17 -8.04 -1.11 4.49
N LYS A 18 -8.32 0.13 4.08
CA LYS A 18 -7.98 0.62 2.74
C LYS A 18 -6.64 1.33 2.82
N VAL A 19 -5.62 0.74 2.21
CA VAL A 19 -4.26 1.28 2.17
C VAL A 19 -4.07 1.99 0.84
N ARG A 20 -3.66 3.26 0.89
CA ARG A 20 -3.35 4.08 -0.28
C ARG A 20 -1.85 4.35 -0.35
N ALA A 21 -1.23 3.99 -1.48
CA ALA A 21 0.13 4.38 -1.81
C ALA A 21 0.10 5.54 -2.82
N TRP A 22 0.89 6.58 -2.57
CA TRP A 22 0.98 7.77 -3.42
C TRP A 22 2.42 8.17 -3.67
N HIS A 23 2.66 8.73 -4.85
CA HIS A 23 3.93 9.32 -5.26
C HIS A 23 3.64 10.57 -6.09
N GLU A 24 4.47 11.60 -5.98
CA GLU A 24 4.29 12.91 -6.65
C GLU A 24 4.08 12.83 -8.17
N ARG A 25 4.73 11.87 -8.82
CA ARG A 25 4.78 11.74 -10.29
C ARG A 25 3.91 10.61 -10.85
N PHE A 26 3.24 9.82 -10.01
CA PHE A 26 2.46 8.67 -10.44
C PHE A 26 1.05 8.67 -9.83
N PRO A 27 0.05 8.10 -10.53
CA PRO A 27 -1.26 7.87 -9.93
C PRO A 27 -1.15 7.06 -8.63
N SER A 28 -1.95 7.41 -7.63
CA SER A 28 -2.04 6.61 -6.41
C SER A 28 -2.80 5.31 -6.65
N GLN A 29 -2.38 4.24 -6.00
CA GLN A 29 -3.14 3.00 -5.92
C GLN A 29 -3.76 2.84 -4.53
N THR A 30 -4.97 2.28 -4.46
CA THR A 30 -5.64 1.90 -3.20
C THR A 30 -5.95 0.41 -3.22
N LYS A 31 -5.60 -0.30 -2.14
CA LYS A 31 -5.89 -1.73 -1.97
C LYS A 31 -6.56 -1.97 -0.62
N THR A 32 -7.49 -2.92 -0.59
CA THR A 32 -8.07 -3.43 0.67
C THR A 32 -7.14 -4.49 1.23
N VAL A 33 -6.78 -4.37 2.51
CA VAL A 33 -5.84 -5.24 3.20
C VAL A 33 -6.48 -5.70 4.50
N VAL A 34 -6.41 -7.00 4.77
CA VAL A 34 -6.84 -7.59 6.04
C VAL A 34 -5.61 -7.79 6.92
N VAL A 35 -5.61 -7.15 8.08
CA VAL A 35 -4.56 -7.30 9.10
C VAL A 35 -5.02 -8.40 10.07
N PRO A 36 -4.28 -9.52 10.17
CA PRO A 36 -4.64 -10.61 11.07
C PRO A 36 -4.41 -10.25 12.54
N ALA A 37 -4.97 -11.05 13.45
CA ALA A 37 -4.78 -10.88 14.90
C ALA A 37 -3.33 -11.00 15.37
N ALA A 38 -2.52 -11.76 14.63
CA ALA A 38 -1.11 -11.95 14.87
C ALA A 38 -0.36 -12.17 13.55
N GLY A 39 0.90 -11.76 13.52
CA GLY A 39 1.77 -11.91 12.36
C GLY A 39 1.91 -10.64 11.52
N GLU A 40 2.47 -10.80 10.33
CA GLU A 40 2.73 -9.70 9.40
C GLU A 40 1.94 -9.90 8.10
N VAL A 41 1.45 -8.79 7.53
CA VAL A 41 0.90 -8.76 6.17
C VAL A 41 1.84 -7.97 5.27
N ARG A 42 2.18 -8.51 4.10
CA ARG A 42 2.93 -7.81 3.06
C ARG A 42 2.01 -7.49 1.90
N VAL A 43 2.11 -6.26 1.40
CA VAL A 43 1.32 -5.76 0.28
C VAL A 43 2.22 -4.92 -0.60
N ASP A 44 2.31 -5.31 -1.87
CA ASP A 44 3.11 -4.60 -2.86
C ASP A 44 2.24 -3.61 -3.64
N PHE A 45 2.79 -2.43 -3.89
CA PHE A 45 2.22 -1.39 -4.74
C PHE A 45 3.18 -1.11 -5.88
N ALA A 46 2.71 -1.31 -7.11
CA ALA A 46 3.48 -0.99 -8.31
C ALA A 46 2.89 0.30 -8.89
N LEU A 47 3.48 1.44 -8.53
CA LEU A 47 3.03 2.74 -9.02
C LEU A 47 3.69 3.02 -10.38
N GLY A 48 2.87 3.16 -11.42
CA GLY A 48 3.35 3.49 -12.76
C GLY A 48 2.28 4.18 -13.60
N LEU A 49 2.67 4.60 -14.81
CA LEU A 49 1.75 5.26 -15.75
C LEU A 49 0.64 4.32 -16.27
N GLY A 50 0.75 3.01 -16.04
CA GLY A 50 -0.28 2.04 -16.41
C GLY A 50 -1.60 2.19 -15.63
N ASP A 51 -1.56 2.86 -14.48
CA ASP A 51 -2.73 3.11 -13.62
C ASP A 51 -3.39 4.48 -13.85
N LEU A 52 -3.07 5.15 -14.97
CA LEU A 52 -3.75 6.38 -15.34
C LEU A 52 -5.25 6.09 -15.57
N PRO A 53 -6.16 6.96 -15.07
CA PRO A 53 -7.56 6.88 -15.44
C PRO A 53 -7.67 6.91 -16.97
N LYS A 54 -8.27 5.88 -17.56
CA LYS A 54 -8.62 5.89 -18.98
C LYS A 54 -9.87 6.75 -19.12
N TYR A 55 -9.73 7.88 -19.79
CA TYR A 55 -10.84 8.74 -20.20
C TYR A 55 -11.55 8.14 -21.42
#